data_AF-A0A139GXG1-F1
#
_entry.id   AF-A0A139GXG1-F1
#
_cell.length_a   1.000
_cell.length_b   1.000
_cell.length_c   1.000
_cell.angle_alpha   90.00
_cell.angle_beta   90.00
_cell.angle_gamma   90.00
#
_symmetry.space_group_name_H-M   'P 1'
#
loop_
_entity.id
_entity.type
_entity.pdbx_description
1 polymer ?
#
loop_
_entity_poly.entity_id
_entity_poly.type
_entity_poly.pdbx_seq_one_letter_code
_entity_poly.pdbx_strand_id
1 'polypeptide(L)'
;MAILSKNIICLGTALLAAQGVLAAPTTRSSDCDFGIANPSSWPSTYQSQWCAMITNEVTALKTKENPKTMLGNLKAIFTQALIKVSPHSALPNIDHIMKDPQARAAMTQMKANFPAFGSMDLTAEDIRKVYGHAIKAACAKTGVPEHIMVKIIWTESKGHPLVYQGLTQMDYVAWGQMADENSALKNRYLPTDNIVASAMFLKKAKDHYGCDWETTYTQHYQDPTAATRGS
;
A
#
# COMPACT_ATOMS: atom_id res chain seq x y z
N MET A 1 -7.73 12.00 62.26
CA MET A 1 -6.27 11.95 62.33
C MET A 1 -5.88 10.49 62.53
N ALA A 2 -5.09 9.87 61.63
CA ALA A 2 -4.52 8.49 61.74
C ALA A 2 -5.58 7.34 61.87
N ILE A 3 -5.32 6.05 61.62
CA ILE A 3 -4.10 5.23 61.84
C ILE A 3 -3.80 4.29 60.64
N LEU A 4 -2.51 3.97 60.49
CA LEU A 4 -1.87 3.11 59.47
C LEU A 4 -1.46 1.72 60.02
N SER A 5 -1.24 0.75 59.12
CA SER A 5 -0.42 -0.49 59.27
C SER A 5 -1.03 -1.60 60.18
N LYS A 6 -0.84 -2.93 60.05
CA LYS A 6 0.25 -3.88 59.61
C LYS A 6 -0.39 -5.25 59.21
N ASN A 7 0.22 -6.33 58.65
CA ASN A 7 1.53 -6.64 58.01
C ASN A 7 1.52 -8.05 57.31
N ILE A 8 2.30 -8.22 56.22
CA ILE A 8 3.13 -9.40 55.82
C ILE A 8 2.47 -10.75 55.41
N ILE A 9 3.18 -11.42 54.47
CA ILE A 9 3.31 -12.87 54.09
C ILE A 9 3.03 -13.03 52.58
N CYS A 10 3.81 -13.65 51.71
CA CYS A 10 5.22 -14.08 51.58
C CYS A 10 5.34 -14.71 50.17
N LEU A 11 6.57 -14.78 49.63
CA LEU A 11 6.92 -15.46 48.38
C LEU A 11 6.49 -16.94 48.29
N GLY A 12 6.29 -17.46 47.07
CA GLY A 12 6.12 -18.90 46.82
C GLY A 12 6.00 -19.35 45.35
N THR A 13 7.15 -19.52 44.67
CA THR A 13 7.42 -20.50 43.58
C THR A 13 6.40 -20.82 42.48
N ALA A 14 6.79 -20.58 41.22
CA ALA A 14 6.62 -21.55 40.12
C ALA A 14 7.59 -21.27 38.95
N LEU A 15 8.85 -21.70 39.07
CA LEU A 15 9.72 -21.90 37.92
C LEU A 15 9.52 -23.34 37.43
N LEU A 16 9.19 -23.53 36.14
CA LEU A 16 9.42 -24.71 35.27
C LEU A 16 8.24 -24.97 34.31
N ALA A 17 8.40 -24.58 33.05
CA ALA A 17 7.81 -25.25 31.89
C ALA A 17 8.51 -24.82 30.58
N ALA A 18 9.85 -24.85 30.54
CA ALA A 18 10.58 -24.77 29.29
C ALA A 18 10.62 -26.16 28.64
N GLN A 19 9.59 -26.50 27.85
CA GLN A 19 9.60 -27.61 26.88
C GLN A 19 8.38 -27.46 25.97
N GLY A 20 8.60 -27.26 24.66
CA GLY A 20 7.52 -26.95 23.71
C GLY A 20 7.89 -26.07 22.53
N VAL A 21 9.16 -25.69 22.35
CA VAL A 21 9.63 -25.08 21.08
C VAL A 21 9.79 -26.18 20.02
N LEU A 22 8.66 -26.78 19.63
CA LEU A 22 8.56 -27.42 18.33
C LEU A 22 8.59 -26.31 17.29
N ALA A 23 9.68 -26.25 16.53
CA ALA A 23 9.88 -25.28 15.48
C ALA A 23 8.79 -25.47 14.40
N ALA A 24 7.75 -24.62 14.45
CA ALA A 24 6.90 -24.39 13.30
C ALA A 24 7.79 -23.84 12.16
N PRO A 25 7.62 -24.30 10.91
CA PRO A 25 8.54 -23.94 9.82
C PRO A 25 8.58 -22.42 9.62
N THR A 26 9.77 -21.84 9.82
CA THR A 26 10.01 -20.40 9.80
C THR A 26 10.19 -19.86 8.39
N THR A 27 9.11 -19.41 7.77
CA THR A 27 9.15 -18.54 6.57
C THR A 27 8.07 -17.44 6.64
N ARG A 28 8.26 -16.46 7.53
CA ARG A 28 7.55 -15.16 7.54
C ARG A 28 8.51 -14.08 8.03
N SER A 29 8.49 -12.91 7.39
CA SER A 29 9.38 -11.78 7.72
C SER A 29 9.28 -11.39 9.20
N SER A 30 10.30 -11.72 9.99
CA SER A 30 10.48 -11.25 11.37
C SER A 30 10.83 -9.76 11.43
N ASP A 31 11.38 -9.25 10.33
CA ASP A 31 12.02 -7.95 10.28
C ASP A 31 11.08 -6.98 9.55
N CYS A 32 10.80 -5.83 10.17
CA CYS A 32 10.04 -4.73 9.59
C CYS A 32 10.73 -4.10 8.36
N ASP A 33 11.96 -4.55 8.07
CA ASP A 33 12.82 -4.06 7.02
C ASP A 33 12.70 -4.84 5.71
N PHE A 34 12.12 -6.06 5.74
CA PHE A 34 12.07 -6.97 4.60
C PHE A 34 13.45 -7.18 3.92
N GLY A 35 14.52 -7.21 4.74
CA GLY A 35 15.91 -7.32 4.28
C GLY A 35 16.46 -6.06 3.59
N ILE A 36 15.91 -4.87 3.87
CA ILE A 36 16.42 -3.59 3.39
C ILE A 36 17.30 -2.96 4.48
N ALA A 37 18.60 -2.85 4.20
CA ALA A 37 19.57 -2.29 5.13
C ALA A 37 19.25 -0.83 5.51
N ASN A 38 19.65 -0.44 6.71
CA ASN A 38 19.55 0.94 7.16
C ASN A 38 20.64 1.81 6.50
N PRO A 39 20.35 3.09 6.20
CA PRO A 39 21.38 4.09 5.95
C PRO A 39 22.41 4.10 7.08
N SER A 40 23.69 4.18 6.75
CA SER A 40 24.80 4.10 7.72
C SER A 40 24.81 5.23 8.75
N SER A 41 24.09 6.33 8.48
CA SER A 41 23.90 7.48 9.36
C SER A 41 22.74 7.35 10.35
N TRP A 42 21.96 6.26 10.32
CA TRP A 42 20.81 6.09 11.20
C TRP A 42 21.20 5.80 12.66
N PRO A 43 20.88 6.67 13.64
CA PRO A 43 20.80 6.26 15.04
C PRO A 43 19.73 5.16 15.22
N SER A 44 19.93 4.31 16.23
CA SER A 44 19.03 3.18 16.54
C SER A 44 17.58 3.58 16.79
N THR A 45 17.31 4.82 17.23
CA THR A 45 15.97 5.37 17.44
C THR A 45 15.14 5.51 16.17
N TYR A 46 15.77 5.60 14.99
CA TYR A 46 15.06 5.69 13.71
C TYR A 46 14.57 4.32 13.23
N GLN A 47 15.28 3.25 13.59
CA GLN A 47 14.82 1.88 13.33
C GLN A 47 13.47 1.60 14.01
N SER A 48 13.28 2.07 15.24
CA SER A 48 12.01 1.91 15.95
C SER A 48 10.87 2.66 15.28
N GLN A 49 11.12 3.86 14.75
CA GLN A 49 10.13 4.65 14.01
C GLN A 49 9.75 3.98 12.68
N TRP A 50 10.75 3.50 11.93
CA TRP A 50 10.54 2.73 10.70
C TRP A 50 9.72 1.46 10.96
N CYS A 51 10.10 0.67 11.97
CA CYS A 51 9.35 -0.51 12.35
C CYS A 51 7.91 -0.20 12.76
N ALA A 52 7.65 0.92 13.46
CA ALA A 52 6.30 1.32 13.83
C ALA A 52 5.44 1.64 12.60
N MET A 53 5.97 2.44 11.65
CA MET A 53 5.31 2.75 10.38
C MET A 53 4.95 1.47 9.60
N ILE A 54 5.95 0.61 9.35
CA ILE A 54 5.72 -0.62 8.58
C ILE A 54 4.78 -1.59 9.30
N THR A 55 4.85 -1.68 10.63
CA THR A 55 3.92 -2.50 11.41
C THR A 55 2.49 -2.00 11.28
N ASN A 56 2.27 -0.68 11.25
CA ASN A 56 0.95 -0.09 11.05
C ASN A 56 0.39 -0.41 9.66
N GLU A 57 1.16 -0.20 8.58
CA GLU A 57 0.72 -0.50 7.21
C GLU A 57 0.44 -1.99 7.00
N VAL A 58 1.36 -2.86 7.45
CA VAL A 58 1.19 -4.32 7.41
C VAL A 58 -0.04 -4.76 8.22
N THR A 59 -0.34 -4.09 9.34
CA THR A 59 -1.54 -4.36 10.14
C THR A 59 -2.81 -3.87 9.44
N ALA A 60 -2.79 -2.71 8.81
CA ALA A 60 -3.90 -2.19 8.01
C ALA A 60 -4.25 -3.14 6.86
N LEU A 61 -3.25 -3.64 6.10
CA LEU A 61 -3.47 -4.68 5.08
C LEU A 61 -4.04 -5.96 5.69
N LYS A 62 -3.44 -6.50 6.76
CA LYS A 62 -3.88 -7.76 7.39
C LYS A 62 -5.27 -7.69 8.04
N THR A 63 -5.79 -6.49 8.31
CA THR A 63 -7.11 -6.29 8.95
C THR A 63 -8.17 -5.88 7.94
N LYS A 64 -7.94 -4.81 7.17
CA LYS A 64 -8.90 -4.24 6.21
C LYS A 64 -8.97 -5.01 4.89
N GLU A 65 -7.87 -5.62 4.46
CA GLU A 65 -7.73 -6.34 3.17
C GLU A 65 -7.53 -7.84 3.40
N ASN A 66 -8.03 -8.37 4.52
CA ASN A 66 -7.83 -9.77 4.89
C ASN A 66 -8.57 -10.71 3.92
N PRO A 67 -7.89 -11.64 3.22
CA PRO A 67 -8.57 -12.52 2.27
C PRO A 67 -9.67 -13.39 2.89
N LYS A 68 -9.61 -13.70 4.20
CA LYS A 68 -10.64 -14.50 4.88
C LYS A 68 -11.98 -13.77 5.00
N THR A 69 -11.96 -12.44 5.13
CA THR A 69 -13.18 -11.62 5.29
C THR A 69 -13.58 -10.93 4.01
N MET A 70 -12.61 -10.47 3.22
CA MET A 70 -12.87 -9.65 2.03
C MET A 70 -13.21 -10.46 0.77
N LEU A 71 -12.74 -11.70 0.62
CA LEU A 71 -12.93 -12.45 -0.63
C LEU A 71 -14.41 -12.69 -0.96
N GLY A 72 -15.26 -12.93 0.03
CA GLY A 72 -16.71 -13.08 -0.16
C GLY A 72 -17.35 -11.78 -0.66
N ASN A 73 -17.02 -10.66 -0.02
CA ASN A 73 -17.50 -9.32 -0.40
C ASN A 73 -17.03 -8.95 -1.81
N LEU A 74 -15.76 -9.17 -2.13
CA LEU A 74 -15.20 -8.88 -3.45
C LEU A 74 -15.81 -9.76 -4.54
N LYS A 75 -16.10 -11.04 -4.26
CA LYS A 75 -16.85 -11.89 -5.19
C LYS A 75 -18.25 -11.33 -5.47
N ALA A 76 -18.96 -10.85 -4.45
CA ALA A 76 -20.27 -10.23 -4.63
C ALA A 76 -20.18 -8.93 -5.45
N ILE A 77 -19.25 -8.03 -5.10
CA ILE A 77 -18.99 -6.77 -5.83
C ILE A 77 -18.66 -7.05 -7.30
N PHE A 78 -17.75 -7.98 -7.57
CA PHE A 78 -17.33 -8.31 -8.94
C PHE A 78 -18.47 -8.93 -9.74
N THR A 79 -19.26 -9.81 -9.12
CA THR A 79 -20.46 -10.39 -9.78
C THR A 79 -21.48 -9.31 -10.12
N GLN A 80 -21.74 -8.38 -9.21
CA GLN A 80 -22.68 -7.26 -9.42
C GLN A 80 -22.19 -6.30 -10.50
N ALA A 81 -20.88 -6.04 -10.57
CA ALA A 81 -20.25 -5.18 -11.57
C ALA A 81 -19.91 -5.90 -12.89
N LEU A 82 -20.29 -7.18 -13.04
CA LEU A 82 -20.00 -8.04 -14.21
C LEU A 82 -18.49 -8.24 -14.52
N ILE A 83 -17.65 -8.10 -13.51
CA ILE A 83 -16.18 -8.25 -13.58
C ILE A 83 -15.82 -9.74 -13.62
N LYS A 84 -14.88 -10.12 -14.50
CA LYS A 84 -14.51 -11.51 -14.81
C LYS A 84 -13.20 -11.95 -14.17
N VAL A 85 -12.27 -11.05 -13.89
CA VAL A 85 -11.01 -11.37 -13.21
C VAL A 85 -11.25 -11.92 -11.81
N SER A 86 -10.33 -12.76 -11.35
CA SER A 86 -10.39 -13.33 -10.01
C SER A 86 -10.39 -12.23 -8.93
N PRO A 87 -11.32 -12.24 -7.96
CA PRO A 87 -11.31 -11.33 -6.82
C PRO A 87 -9.99 -11.35 -6.01
N HIS A 88 -9.22 -12.45 -6.08
CA HIS A 88 -7.88 -12.53 -5.48
C HIS A 88 -6.88 -11.53 -6.09
N SER A 89 -7.08 -11.06 -7.33
CA SER A 89 -6.23 -10.04 -7.95
C SER A 89 -6.31 -8.69 -7.23
N ALA A 90 -7.41 -8.41 -6.53
CA ALA A 90 -7.61 -7.14 -5.85
C ALA A 90 -7.03 -7.11 -4.42
N LEU A 91 -6.57 -8.25 -3.90
CA LEU A 91 -6.11 -8.42 -2.52
C LEU A 91 -4.58 -8.46 -2.41
N PRO A 92 -3.99 -7.98 -1.30
CA PRO A 92 -2.55 -7.91 -1.11
C PRO A 92 -1.93 -9.29 -0.81
N ASN A 93 -0.72 -9.50 -1.31
CA ASN A 93 0.18 -10.55 -0.82
C ASN A 93 1.52 -9.89 -0.48
N ILE A 94 1.76 -9.64 0.81
CA ILE A 94 2.91 -8.87 1.31
C ILE A 94 4.24 -9.49 0.88
N ASP A 95 4.36 -10.83 0.95
CA ASP A 95 5.59 -11.53 0.55
C ASP A 95 5.82 -11.50 -0.97
N HIS A 96 4.77 -11.29 -1.77
CA HIS A 96 4.88 -11.07 -3.21
C HIS A 96 5.22 -9.61 -3.54
N ILE A 97 4.55 -8.65 -2.89
CA ILE A 97 4.83 -7.21 -3.03
C ILE A 97 6.29 -6.93 -2.66
N MET A 98 6.80 -7.49 -1.56
CA MET A 98 8.18 -7.25 -1.11
C MET A 98 9.26 -8.04 -1.87
N LYS A 99 8.87 -8.81 -2.88
CA LYS A 99 9.76 -9.35 -3.93
C LYS A 99 9.79 -8.47 -5.18
N ASP A 100 8.83 -7.57 -5.37
CA ASP A 100 8.81 -6.65 -6.51
C ASP A 100 9.98 -5.65 -6.42
N PRO A 101 10.79 -5.49 -7.49
CA PRO A 101 11.93 -4.57 -7.47
C PRO A 101 11.57 -3.10 -7.22
N GLN A 102 10.42 -2.61 -7.70
CA GLN A 102 9.99 -1.22 -7.48
C GLN A 102 9.50 -1.03 -6.04
N ALA A 103 8.78 -1.99 -5.45
CA ALA A 103 8.40 -1.94 -4.05
C ALA A 103 9.63 -1.95 -3.11
N ARG A 104 10.65 -2.76 -3.43
CA ARG A 104 11.93 -2.75 -2.69
C ARG A 104 12.70 -1.44 -2.88
N ALA A 105 12.75 -0.90 -4.09
CA ALA A 105 13.39 0.39 -4.37
C ALA A 105 12.69 1.56 -3.67
N ALA A 106 11.35 1.56 -3.64
CA ALA A 106 10.54 2.51 -2.89
C ALA A 106 10.92 2.49 -1.40
N MET A 107 10.78 1.34 -0.76
CA MET A 107 11.09 1.17 0.68
C MET A 107 12.55 1.53 1.01
N THR A 108 13.49 1.30 0.09
CA THR A 108 14.90 1.73 0.24
C THR A 108 15.04 3.26 0.20
N GLN A 109 14.37 3.94 -0.74
CA GLN A 109 14.39 5.39 -0.84
C GLN A 109 13.61 6.06 0.31
N MET A 110 12.52 5.45 0.79
CA MET A 110 11.78 5.88 1.99
C MET A 110 12.66 5.88 3.24
N LYS A 111 13.51 4.85 3.42
CA LYS A 111 14.54 4.87 4.46
C LYS A 111 15.57 5.98 4.26
N ALA A 112 16.06 6.17 3.04
CA ALA A 112 17.05 7.21 2.74
C ALA A 112 16.52 8.64 2.99
N ASN A 113 15.21 8.86 2.83
CA ASN A 113 14.55 10.15 3.03
C ASN A 113 14.46 10.57 4.51
N PHE A 114 14.55 9.63 5.45
CA PHE A 114 14.53 9.92 6.88
C PHE A 114 15.95 9.87 7.48
N PRO A 115 16.36 10.82 8.35
CA PRO A 115 15.63 12.01 8.80
C PRO A 115 15.72 13.20 7.83
N ALA A 116 16.39 13.05 6.68
CA ALA A 116 16.80 14.15 5.79
C ALA A 116 15.67 15.13 5.42
N PHE A 117 14.43 14.63 5.26
CA PHE A 117 13.24 15.44 4.95
C PHE A 117 12.21 15.46 6.08
N GLY A 118 12.54 14.96 7.28
CA GLY A 118 11.62 14.87 8.43
C GLY A 118 10.48 13.85 8.28
N SER A 119 10.35 13.19 7.12
CA SER A 119 9.39 12.12 6.84
C SER A 119 10.07 10.95 6.11
N MET A 120 9.43 9.78 6.11
CA MET A 120 9.79 8.60 5.34
C MET A 120 9.10 8.57 3.95
N ASP A 121 8.26 9.56 3.65
CA ASP A 121 7.53 9.72 2.38
C ASP A 121 8.48 9.85 1.16
N LEU A 122 8.08 9.30 0.00
CA LEU A 122 8.80 9.50 -1.27
C LEU A 122 8.41 10.83 -1.92
N THR A 123 9.33 11.77 -2.07
CA THR A 123 9.06 13.04 -2.75
C THR A 123 8.59 12.83 -4.19
N ALA A 124 8.02 13.87 -4.81
CA ALA A 124 7.65 13.82 -6.23
C ALA A 124 8.85 13.55 -7.17
N GLU A 125 10.09 13.83 -6.75
CA GLU A 125 11.31 13.44 -7.48
C GLU A 125 11.62 11.95 -7.28
N ASP A 126 11.54 11.45 -6.04
CA ASP A 126 11.72 10.03 -5.73
C ASP A 126 10.70 9.15 -6.45
N ILE A 127 9.44 9.57 -6.54
CA ILE A 127 8.39 8.86 -7.29
C ILE A 127 8.76 8.73 -8.77
N ARG A 128 9.29 9.80 -9.39
CA ARG A 128 9.77 9.74 -10.79
C ARG A 128 10.98 8.83 -10.96
N LYS A 129 11.85 8.74 -9.96
CA LYS A 129 13.04 7.87 -9.97
C LYS A 129 12.68 6.39 -9.75
N VAL A 130 11.90 6.10 -8.71
CA VAL A 130 11.52 4.74 -8.27
C VAL A 130 10.52 4.09 -9.23
N TYR A 131 9.48 4.84 -9.62
CA TYR A 131 8.38 4.33 -10.44
C TYR A 131 8.44 4.79 -11.91
N GLY A 132 9.48 5.54 -12.30
CA GLY A 132 9.56 6.19 -13.61
C GLY A 132 9.36 5.28 -14.82
N HIS A 133 9.80 4.02 -14.77
CA HIS A 133 9.55 3.06 -15.85
C HIS A 133 8.05 2.68 -15.94
N ALA A 134 7.41 2.39 -14.81
CA ALA A 134 5.98 2.08 -14.75
C ALA A 134 5.14 3.28 -15.19
N ILE A 135 5.48 4.48 -14.71
CA ILE A 135 4.80 5.73 -15.07
C ILE A 135 4.94 5.97 -16.58
N LYS A 136 6.15 5.90 -17.15
CA LYS A 136 6.35 6.10 -18.61
C LYS A 136 5.59 5.08 -19.44
N ALA A 137 5.57 3.80 -19.05
CA ALA A 137 4.79 2.77 -19.73
C ALA A 137 3.28 3.05 -19.66
N ALA A 138 2.77 3.48 -18.50
CA ALA A 138 1.38 3.86 -18.32
C ALA A 138 1.00 5.09 -19.15
N CYS A 139 1.81 6.16 -19.11
CA CYS A 139 1.63 7.38 -19.88
C CYS A 139 1.66 7.10 -21.40
N ALA A 140 2.60 6.30 -21.89
CA ALA A 140 2.68 5.91 -23.29
C ALA A 140 1.46 5.09 -23.76
N LYS A 141 0.87 4.27 -22.89
CA LYS A 141 -0.33 3.47 -23.19
C LYS A 141 -1.63 4.31 -23.20
N THR A 142 -1.70 5.38 -22.42
CA THR A 142 -2.97 6.05 -22.08
C THR A 142 -3.06 7.52 -22.49
N GLY A 143 -1.92 8.16 -22.77
CA GLY A 143 -1.82 9.60 -23.00
C GLY A 143 -1.91 10.46 -21.74
N VAL A 144 -2.03 9.85 -20.55
CA VAL A 144 -2.01 10.59 -19.27
C VAL A 144 -0.64 11.26 -19.09
N PRO A 145 -0.55 12.55 -18.73
CA PRO A 145 0.73 13.21 -18.48
C PRO A 145 1.46 12.65 -17.25
N GLU A 146 2.79 12.54 -17.32
CA GLU A 146 3.63 12.03 -16.22
C GLU A 146 3.36 12.75 -14.89
N HIS A 147 3.19 14.08 -14.92
CA HIS A 147 2.96 14.87 -13.70
C HIS A 147 1.65 14.51 -12.99
N ILE A 148 0.62 14.07 -13.72
CA ILE A 148 -0.65 13.62 -13.13
C ILE A 148 -0.46 12.27 -12.42
N MET A 149 0.25 11.33 -13.03
CA MET A 149 0.56 10.04 -12.39
C MET A 149 1.43 10.21 -11.14
N VAL A 150 2.43 11.10 -11.19
CA VAL A 150 3.23 11.47 -10.01
C VAL A 150 2.38 12.11 -8.92
N LYS A 151 1.45 13.01 -9.29
CA LYS A 151 0.51 13.67 -8.38
C LYS A 151 -0.43 12.67 -7.71
N ILE A 152 -0.99 11.72 -8.45
CA ILE A 152 -1.80 10.61 -7.91
C ILE A 152 -0.98 9.85 -6.86
N ILE A 153 0.18 9.28 -7.23
CA ILE A 153 0.99 8.47 -6.30
C ILE A 153 1.37 9.28 -5.04
N TRP A 154 1.76 10.56 -5.20
CA TRP A 154 2.12 11.41 -4.07
C TRP A 154 0.93 11.71 -3.16
N THR A 155 -0.23 12.08 -3.70
CA THR A 155 -1.42 12.40 -2.90
C THR A 155 -1.93 11.16 -2.18
N GLU A 156 -2.12 10.07 -2.92
CA GLU A 156 -2.86 8.88 -2.50
C GLU A 156 -2.06 7.92 -1.60
N SER A 157 -0.73 7.85 -1.73
CA SER A 157 0.08 6.91 -0.94
C SER A 157 1.41 7.46 -0.41
N LYS A 158 1.80 8.68 -0.80
CA LYS A 158 3.15 9.22 -0.58
C LYS A 158 4.25 8.31 -1.16
N GLY A 159 3.89 7.45 -2.13
CA GLY A 159 4.77 6.42 -2.69
C GLY A 159 4.95 5.15 -1.85
N HIS A 160 4.15 4.92 -0.80
CA HIS A 160 4.28 3.75 0.07
C HIS A 160 3.69 2.47 -0.59
N PRO A 161 4.49 1.43 -0.90
CA PRO A 161 4.00 0.27 -1.66
C PRO A 161 3.10 -0.69 -0.86
N LEU A 162 3.17 -0.65 0.48
CA LEU A 162 2.33 -1.48 1.37
C LEU A 162 1.11 -0.74 1.93
N VAL A 163 0.76 0.44 1.41
CA VAL A 163 -0.40 1.18 1.93
C VAL A 163 -1.72 0.42 1.67
N TYR A 164 -2.67 0.53 2.60
CA TYR A 164 -4.06 0.11 2.38
C TYR A 164 -4.62 0.70 1.06
N GLN A 165 -5.45 -0.06 0.32
CA GLN A 165 -5.90 0.22 -1.07
C GLN A 165 -4.80 0.40 -2.16
N GLY A 166 -3.51 0.31 -1.81
CA GLY A 166 -2.41 0.31 -2.77
C GLY A 166 -1.97 1.70 -3.24
N LEU A 167 -0.97 1.72 -4.11
CA LEU A 167 -0.15 2.90 -4.42
C LEU A 167 -0.93 4.14 -4.95
N THR A 168 -2.08 3.92 -5.57
CA THR A 168 -2.94 4.98 -6.13
C THR A 168 -4.35 5.00 -5.49
N GLN A 169 -4.55 4.31 -4.36
CA GLN A 169 -5.84 4.12 -3.65
C GLN A 169 -7.00 3.63 -4.55
N MET A 170 -6.71 3.03 -5.71
CA MET A 170 -7.76 2.66 -6.68
C MET A 170 -8.70 1.59 -6.11
N ASP A 171 -10.00 1.82 -6.25
CA ASP A 171 -11.04 0.95 -5.70
C ASP A 171 -11.11 -0.42 -6.41
N TYR A 172 -11.85 -1.34 -5.81
CA TYR A 172 -11.95 -2.73 -6.28
C TYR A 172 -12.64 -2.86 -7.64
N VAL A 173 -13.68 -2.06 -7.91
CA VAL A 173 -14.46 -2.08 -9.15
C VAL A 173 -13.63 -1.50 -10.28
N ALA A 174 -13.01 -0.33 -10.08
CA ALA A 174 -12.09 0.26 -11.05
C ALA A 174 -10.93 -0.70 -11.37
N TRP A 175 -10.31 -1.32 -10.34
CA TRP A 175 -9.30 -2.36 -10.56
C TRP A 175 -9.81 -3.52 -11.41
N GLY A 176 -10.94 -4.12 -11.03
CA GLY A 176 -11.45 -5.30 -11.72
C GLY A 176 -11.82 -5.01 -13.18
N GLN A 177 -12.42 -3.85 -13.46
CA GLN A 177 -12.69 -3.41 -14.83
C GLN A 177 -11.41 -3.22 -15.65
N MET A 178 -10.36 -2.62 -15.08
CA MET A 178 -9.11 -2.40 -15.81
C MET A 178 -8.36 -3.71 -16.05
N ALA A 179 -8.40 -4.63 -15.09
CA ALA A 179 -7.78 -5.95 -15.21
C ALA A 179 -8.55 -6.90 -16.16
N ASP A 180 -9.87 -6.76 -16.29
CA ASP A 180 -10.67 -7.42 -17.34
C ASP A 180 -10.24 -6.96 -18.74
N GLU A 181 -10.02 -5.66 -18.93
CA GLU A 181 -9.62 -5.07 -20.21
C GLU A 181 -8.14 -5.29 -20.56
N ASN A 182 -7.28 -5.47 -19.55
CA ASN A 182 -5.85 -5.65 -19.71
C ASN A 182 -5.34 -6.82 -18.88
N SER A 183 -5.39 -8.02 -19.48
CA SER A 183 -4.95 -9.28 -18.87
C SER A 183 -3.48 -9.32 -18.46
N ALA A 184 -2.66 -8.32 -18.81
CA ALA A 184 -1.31 -8.16 -18.28
C ALA A 184 -1.31 -7.78 -16.78
N LEU A 185 -2.35 -7.09 -16.30
CA LEU A 185 -2.54 -6.72 -14.90
C LEU A 185 -2.84 -7.97 -14.06
N LYS A 186 -2.00 -8.26 -13.06
CA LYS A 186 -2.08 -9.48 -12.24
C LYS A 186 -2.54 -9.21 -10.82
N ASN A 187 -2.10 -8.11 -10.18
CA ASN A 187 -2.48 -7.81 -8.82
C ASN A 187 -2.48 -6.31 -8.50
N ARG A 188 -3.53 -5.83 -7.83
CA ARG A 188 -3.76 -4.42 -7.47
C ARG A 188 -2.65 -3.79 -6.64
N TYR A 189 -1.83 -4.60 -5.96
CA TYR A 189 -0.74 -4.12 -5.11
C TYR A 189 0.66 -4.20 -5.74
N LEU A 190 0.81 -4.77 -6.95
CA LEU A 190 2.08 -4.66 -7.66
C LEU A 190 2.20 -3.22 -8.20
N PRO A 191 3.29 -2.48 -7.92
CA PRO A 191 3.37 -1.06 -8.26
C PRO A 191 3.13 -0.76 -9.75
N THR A 192 3.73 -1.54 -10.64
CA THR A 192 3.54 -1.36 -12.09
C THR A 192 2.09 -1.60 -12.51
N ASP A 193 1.46 -2.68 -12.03
CA ASP A 193 0.05 -2.99 -12.35
C ASP A 193 -0.88 -1.89 -11.84
N ASN A 194 -0.68 -1.42 -10.61
CA ASN A 194 -1.50 -0.38 -9.98
C ASN A 194 -1.41 0.95 -10.75
N ILE A 195 -0.20 1.37 -11.14
CA ILE A 195 0.04 2.60 -11.92
C ILE A 195 -0.58 2.50 -13.31
N VAL A 196 -0.41 1.38 -14.01
CA VAL A 196 -0.99 1.19 -15.35
C VAL A 196 -2.52 1.15 -15.29
N ALA A 197 -3.10 0.48 -14.29
CA ALA A 197 -4.55 0.41 -14.12
C ALA A 197 -5.14 1.78 -13.76
N SER A 198 -4.52 2.53 -12.85
CA SER A 198 -4.91 3.90 -12.49
C SER A 198 -4.90 4.84 -13.71
N ALA A 199 -3.84 4.77 -14.55
CA ALA A 199 -3.77 5.54 -15.79
C ALA A 199 -4.84 5.14 -16.82
N MET A 200 -5.15 3.84 -16.94
CA MET A 200 -6.22 3.35 -17.81
C MET A 200 -7.60 3.86 -17.35
N PHE A 201 -7.87 3.81 -16.05
CA PHE A 201 -9.11 4.31 -15.46
C PHE A 201 -9.26 5.82 -15.69
N LEU A 202 -8.20 6.61 -15.45
CA LEU A 202 -8.21 8.05 -15.69
C LEU A 202 -8.44 8.40 -17.17
N LYS A 203 -7.84 7.64 -18.10
CA LYS A 203 -8.09 7.79 -19.54
C LYS A 203 -9.55 7.53 -19.90
N LYS A 204 -10.18 6.48 -19.35
CA LYS A 204 -11.60 6.21 -19.58
C LYS A 204 -12.52 7.29 -19.00
N ALA A 205 -12.20 7.82 -17.81
CA ALA A 205 -12.92 8.96 -17.25
C ALA A 205 -12.80 10.20 -18.16
N LYS A 206 -11.59 10.52 -18.65
CA LYS A 206 -11.39 11.61 -19.60
C LYS A 206 -12.19 11.42 -20.89
N ASP A 207 -12.17 10.22 -21.46
CA ASP A 207 -12.88 9.93 -22.72
C ASP A 207 -14.40 9.95 -22.56
N HIS A 208 -14.91 9.68 -21.36
CA HIS A 208 -16.33 9.75 -21.06
C HIS A 208 -16.82 11.19 -20.78
N TYR A 209 -16.07 11.98 -20.02
CA TYR A 209 -16.48 13.32 -19.57
C TYR A 209 -15.91 14.48 -20.39
N GLY A 210 -14.89 14.26 -21.23
CA GLY A 210 -14.29 15.27 -22.12
C GLY A 210 -13.39 16.31 -21.44
N CYS A 211 -13.27 16.29 -20.11
CA CYS A 211 -12.52 17.26 -19.31
C CYS A 211 -11.01 17.25 -19.59
N ASP A 212 -10.29 18.29 -19.14
CA ASP A 212 -8.82 18.25 -19.06
C ASP A 212 -8.33 17.21 -18.02
N TRP A 213 -7.02 16.95 -17.99
CA TRP A 213 -6.45 15.90 -17.13
C TRP A 213 -6.52 16.20 -15.63
N GLU A 214 -6.40 17.46 -15.21
CA GLU A 214 -6.48 17.85 -13.81
C GLU A 214 -7.93 17.82 -13.31
N THR A 215 -8.87 18.30 -14.13
CA THR A 215 -10.31 18.17 -13.86
C THR A 215 -10.72 16.70 -13.80
N THR A 216 -10.21 15.85 -14.71
CA THR A 216 -10.49 14.40 -14.70
C THR A 216 -9.97 13.74 -13.42
N TYR A 217 -8.76 14.07 -12.97
CA TYR A 217 -8.20 13.54 -11.72
C TYR A 217 -9.03 14.00 -10.51
N THR A 218 -9.26 15.31 -10.37
CA THR A 218 -9.94 15.86 -9.19
C THR A 218 -11.42 15.46 -9.10
N GLN A 219 -12.18 15.48 -10.20
CA GLN A 219 -13.63 15.26 -10.18
C GLN A 219 -14.08 13.82 -10.53
N HIS A 220 -13.20 12.99 -11.11
CA HIS A 220 -13.59 11.66 -11.59
C HIS A 220 -12.65 10.53 -11.13
N TYR A 221 -11.53 10.86 -10.47
CA TYR A 221 -10.68 9.90 -9.78
C TYR A 221 -10.79 10.05 -8.25
N GLN A 222 -10.53 11.25 -7.71
CA GLN A 222 -10.51 11.47 -6.26
C GLN A 222 -11.90 11.52 -5.62
N ASP A 223 -12.83 12.26 -6.22
CA ASP A 223 -14.23 12.30 -5.80
C ASP A 223 -15.16 11.99 -6.98
N PRO A 224 -15.35 10.70 -7.33
CA PRO A 224 -16.31 10.32 -8.37
C PRO A 224 -17.77 10.68 -8.06
N THR A 225 -18.05 11.14 -6.83
CA THR A 225 -19.37 11.64 -6.41
C THR A 225 -19.50 13.16 -6.48
N ALA A 226 -18.42 13.89 -6.84
CA ALA A 226 -18.44 15.30 -7.18
C ALA A 226 -19.17 15.51 -8.52
N ALA A 227 -20.49 15.44 -8.48
CA ALA A 227 -21.35 15.63 -9.63
C ALA A 227 -21.03 16.95 -10.36
N THR A 228 -20.61 16.81 -11.62
CA THR A 228 -20.73 17.81 -12.71
C THR A 228 -20.80 19.27 -12.25
N ARG A 229 -19.65 19.89 -11.97
CA ARG A 229 -19.50 21.35 -11.94
C ARG A 229 -18.93 21.91 -13.24
N GLY A 230 -19.42 21.35 -14.36
CA GLY A 230 -19.25 21.86 -15.71
C GLY A 230 -20.61 22.26 -16.26
N SER A 231 -21.10 23.43 -15.83
CA SER A 231 -22.27 24.14 -16.37
C SER A 231 -21.82 25.52 -16.82
#